data_AF-A0A7L3WWS1-F1
#
_entry.id   AF-A0A7L3WWS1-F1
#
_cell.length_a   1.000
_cell.length_b   1.000
_cell.length_c   1.000
_cell.angle_alpha   90.00
_cell.angle_beta   90.00
_cell.angle_gamma   90.00
#
_symmetry.space_group_name_H-M   'P 1'
#
loop_
_entity.id
_entity.type
_entity.pdbx_description
1 polymer ?
#
loop_
_entity_poly.entity_id
_entity_poly.type
_entity_poly.pdbx_seq_one_letter_code
_entity_poly.pdbx_strand_id
1 'polypeptide(L)'
;AQVRGIRRLIIHEDYYNVTQKNDIALLELDQPVLCSAYTQLACVPDATLRVSQLTTCYSSGWGAMMEGASSTDVLQEAKVNLINLRLCNSSGWYRGAVHTHNLCAGYPQGGIDTCQ
;
A
#
# COMPACT_ATOMS: atom_id res chain seq x y z
N ALA A 1 -8.04 21.46 6.83
CA ALA A 1 -6.95 20.62 6.30
C ALA A 1 -5.61 21.21 6.70
N GLN A 2 -4.61 20.38 7.02
CA GLN A 2 -3.23 20.84 7.26
C GLN A 2 -2.40 20.53 6.00
N VAL A 3 -1.75 21.55 5.44
CA VAL A 3 -0.82 21.39 4.31
C VAL A 3 0.60 21.58 4.82
N ARG A 4 1.55 20.76 4.35
CA ARG A 4 2.98 20.80 4.71
C ARG A 4 3.82 20.71 3.45
N GLY A 5 4.95 21.41 3.45
CA GLY A 5 5.97 21.22 2.42
C GLY A 5 6.75 19.94 2.67
N ILE A 6 7.36 19.41 1.60
CA ILE A 6 8.32 18.31 1.69
C ILE A 6 9.71 18.93 1.80
N ARG A 7 10.37 18.72 2.94
CA ARG A 7 11.76 19.14 3.16
C ARG A 7 12.74 18.21 2.46
N ARG A 8 12.50 16.91 2.54
CA ARG A 8 13.38 15.88 1.98
C ARG A 8 12.59 14.67 1.53
N LEU A 9 12.94 14.15 0.35
CA LEU A 9 12.52 12.86 -0.17
C LEU A 9 13.70 11.88 -0.02
N ILE A 10 13.46 10.74 0.63
CA ILE A 10 14.44 9.67 0.78
C ILE A 10 13.88 8.44 0.07
N ILE A 11 14.45 8.11 -1.08
CA ILE A 11 14.08 6.92 -1.87
C ILE A 11 14.92 5.74 -1.38
N HIS A 12 14.35 4.54 -1.33
CA HIS A 12 15.12 3.33 -1.03
C HIS A 12 16.31 3.19 -2.01
N GLU A 13 17.51 2.98 -1.50
CA GLU A 13 18.75 2.96 -2.30
C GLU A 13 18.74 1.89 -3.40
N ASP A 14 18.14 0.73 -3.11
CA ASP A 14 17.94 -0.37 -4.06
C ASP A 14 16.59 -0.32 -4.81
N TYR A 15 15.91 0.83 -4.88
CA TYR A 15 14.69 0.95 -5.69
C TYR A 15 15.00 0.72 -7.16
N TYR A 16 14.22 -0.16 -7.81
CA TYR A 16 14.37 -0.45 -9.23
C TYR A 16 13.03 -0.36 -9.96
N ASN A 17 12.86 0.71 -10.73
CA ASN A 17 11.60 1.06 -11.39
C ASN A 17 11.11 0.02 -12.41
N VAL A 18 12.01 -0.71 -13.09
CA VAL A 18 11.62 -1.68 -14.12
C VAL A 18 10.83 -2.84 -13.51
N THR A 19 11.25 -3.31 -12.33
CA THR A 19 10.59 -4.44 -11.65
C THR A 19 9.80 -4.02 -10.41
N GLN A 20 9.71 -2.72 -10.13
CA GLN A 20 9.16 -2.17 -8.88
C GLN A 20 9.77 -2.81 -7.63
N LYS A 21 11.06 -3.14 -7.68
CA LYS A 21 11.75 -3.73 -6.52
C LYS A 21 11.98 -2.64 -5.49
N ASN A 22 11.77 -2.95 -4.21
CA ASN A 22 11.94 -2.02 -3.09
C ASN A 22 11.19 -0.70 -3.26
N ASP A 23 9.94 -0.77 -3.74
CA ASP A 23 9.07 0.39 -3.94
C ASP A 23 8.60 0.97 -2.59
N ILE A 24 9.46 1.80 -1.98
CA ILE A 24 9.20 2.52 -0.73
C ILE A 24 10.04 3.80 -0.68
N ALA A 25 9.47 4.87 -0.11
CA ALA A 25 10.16 6.12 0.15
C ALA A 25 9.67 6.76 1.46
N LEU A 26 10.49 7.61 2.04
CA LEU A 26 10.14 8.46 3.18
C LEU A 26 10.09 9.92 2.76
N LEU A 27 9.05 10.62 3.21
CA LEU A 27 8.90 12.06 3.09
C LEU A 27 9.12 12.72 4.44
N GLU A 28 10.16 13.53 4.55
CA GLU A 28 10.35 14.40 5.71
C GLU A 28 9.61 15.71 5.47
N LEU A 29 8.64 16.01 6.33
CA LEU A 29 7.87 17.24 6.28
C LEU A 29 8.71 18.42 6.76
N ASP A 30 8.46 19.60 6.21
CA ASP A 30 9.11 20.85 6.62
C ASP A 30 8.79 21.27 8.06
N GLN A 31 7.62 20.88 8.54
CA GLN A 31 7.17 21.07 9.92
C GLN A 31 6.37 19.85 10.40
N PRO A 32 6.40 19.56 11.72
CA PRO A 32 5.60 18.47 12.27
C PRO A 32 4.09 18.67 12.06
N VAL A 33 3.38 17.56 12.07
CA VAL A 33 1.91 17.53 12.05
C VAL A 33 1.41 17.29 13.47
N LEU A 34 0.43 18.08 13.90
CA LEU A 34 -0.16 17.93 15.23
C LEU A 34 -1.20 16.82 15.22
N CYS A 35 -1.09 15.89 16.18
CA CYS A 35 -2.06 14.82 16.33
C CYS A 35 -3.43 15.38 16.76
N SER A 36 -4.49 14.81 16.23
CA SER A 36 -5.89 15.19 16.51
C SER A 36 -6.81 13.99 16.29
N ALA A 37 -8.12 14.16 16.47
CA ALA A 37 -9.10 13.13 16.11
C ALA A 37 -9.04 12.72 14.62
N TYR A 38 -8.49 13.57 13.74
CA TYR A 38 -8.39 13.34 12.30
C TYR A 38 -6.95 13.09 11.82
N THR A 39 -5.98 13.07 12.73
CA THR A 39 -4.57 12.88 12.37
C THR A 39 -3.86 12.12 13.47
N GLN A 40 -3.44 10.90 13.16
CA GLN A 40 -2.76 9.99 14.08
C GLN A 40 -1.63 9.28 13.32
N LEU A 41 -0.65 8.79 14.08
CA LEU A 41 0.44 7.99 13.54
C LEU A 41 -0.01 6.55 13.35
N ALA A 42 0.33 5.95 12.22
CA ALA A 42 0.24 4.51 12.03
C ALA A 42 1.40 3.80 12.74
N CYS A 43 1.16 2.58 13.22
CA CYS A 43 2.21 1.74 13.77
C CYS A 43 3.10 1.18 12.65
N VAL A 44 4.40 1.10 12.90
CA VAL A 44 5.34 0.35 12.05
C VAL A 44 5.48 -1.06 12.64
N PRO A 45 5.32 -2.13 11.84
CA PRO A 45 5.47 -3.49 12.34
C PRO A 45 6.91 -3.78 12.76
N ASP A 46 7.06 -4.55 13.84
CA ASP A 46 8.35 -5.11 14.23
C ASP A 46 8.78 -6.22 13.26
N ALA A 47 10.08 -6.42 13.07
CA ALA A 47 10.63 -7.44 12.16
C ALA A 47 10.22 -8.89 12.53
N THR A 48 9.79 -9.12 13.76
CA THR A 48 9.27 -10.41 14.24
C THR A 48 7.81 -10.66 13.85
N LEU A 49 7.10 -9.65 13.33
CA LEU A 49 5.71 -9.79 12.92
C LEU A 49 5.58 -10.80 11.79
N ARG A 50 4.80 -11.86 12.04
CA ARG A 50 4.43 -12.81 10.99
C ARG A 50 3.22 -12.28 10.25
N VAL A 51 3.45 -11.63 9.12
CA VAL A 51 2.38 -11.09 8.25
C VAL A 51 1.30 -12.14 7.96
N SER A 52 1.67 -13.42 7.81
CA SER A 52 0.73 -14.52 7.60
C SER A 52 -0.30 -14.74 8.73
N GLN A 53 -0.09 -14.16 9.91
CA GLN A 53 -1.03 -14.21 11.04
C GLN A 53 -2.05 -13.07 10.98
N LEU A 54 -1.87 -12.08 10.10
CA LEU A 54 -2.86 -11.02 9.89
C LEU A 54 -4.01 -11.61 9.07
N THR A 55 -5.22 -11.50 9.60
CA THR A 55 -6.41 -12.14 9.00
C THR A 55 -7.31 -11.16 8.24
N THR A 56 -7.15 -9.86 8.48
CA THR A 56 -7.92 -8.81 7.80
C THR A 56 -7.08 -7.56 7.71
N CYS A 57 -7.00 -6.98 6.52
CA CYS A 57 -6.33 -5.72 6.26
C CYS A 57 -7.31 -4.76 5.57
N TYR A 58 -6.94 -3.49 5.55
CA TYR A 58 -7.70 -2.45 4.87
C TYR A 58 -6.76 -1.71 3.92
N SER A 59 -7.26 -1.37 2.74
CA SER A 59 -6.67 -0.37 1.86
C SER A 59 -7.57 0.86 1.85
N SER A 60 -7.00 2.05 1.73
CA SER A 60 -7.76 3.30 1.71
C SER A 60 -7.14 4.31 0.74
N GLY A 61 -7.97 5.08 0.05
CA GLY A 61 -7.49 6.08 -0.90
C GLY A 61 -8.61 6.84 -1.61
N TRP A 62 -8.19 7.77 -2.48
CA TRP A 62 -9.06 8.61 -3.31
C TRP A 62 -9.01 8.22 -4.79
N GLY A 63 -8.42 7.06 -5.13
CA GLY A 63 -8.34 6.57 -6.50
C GLY A 63 -9.71 6.29 -7.12
N ALA A 64 -9.73 5.97 -8.41
CA ALA A 64 -10.97 5.63 -9.11
C ALA A 64 -11.67 4.41 -8.45
N MET A 65 -13.00 4.44 -8.35
CA MET A 65 -13.77 3.27 -7.87
C MET A 65 -13.96 2.19 -8.93
N MET A 66 -13.74 2.55 -10.19
CA MET A 66 -13.89 1.68 -11.35
C MET A 66 -12.77 1.98 -12.33
N GLU A 67 -12.34 0.96 -13.06
CA GLU A 67 -11.33 1.11 -14.09
C GLU A 67 -11.77 2.14 -15.13
N GLY A 68 -10.91 3.14 -15.39
CA GLY A 68 -11.18 4.22 -16.34
C GLY A 68 -12.10 5.33 -15.83
N ALA A 69 -12.55 5.28 -14.57
CA ALA A 69 -13.28 6.39 -13.94
C ALA A 69 -12.32 7.44 -13.34
N SER A 70 -12.87 8.59 -12.98
CA SER A 70 -12.12 9.62 -12.25
C SER A 70 -11.96 9.28 -10.76
N SER A 71 -10.95 9.88 -10.13
CA SER A 71 -10.73 9.87 -8.68
C SER A 71 -11.91 10.42 -7.90
N THR A 72 -12.03 10.03 -6.63
CA THR A 72 -13.12 10.43 -5.74
C THR A 72 -12.71 11.57 -4.80
N ASP A 73 -13.63 12.47 -4.49
CA ASP A 73 -13.39 13.53 -3.49
C ASP A 73 -13.55 13.01 -2.04
N VAL A 74 -14.23 11.87 -1.88
CA VAL A 74 -14.45 11.22 -0.59
C VAL A 74 -13.49 10.04 -0.46
N LEU A 75 -12.78 9.97 0.68
CA LEU A 75 -11.89 8.85 0.99
C LEU A 75 -12.68 7.54 1.00
N GLN A 76 -12.18 6.55 0.28
CA GLN A 76 -12.73 5.20 0.29
C GLN A 76 -11.87 4.27 1.14
N GLU A 77 -12.49 3.23 1.67
CA GLU A 77 -11.82 2.12 2.32
C GLU A 77 -12.33 0.79 1.77
N ALA A 78 -11.43 -0.19 1.70
CA ALA A 78 -11.70 -1.51 1.19
C ALA A 78 -11.10 -2.54 2.15
N LYS A 79 -11.95 -3.42 2.67
CA LYS A 79 -11.49 -4.60 3.41
C LYS A 79 -10.90 -5.60 2.42
N VAL A 80 -9.71 -6.09 2.72
CA VAL A 80 -9.00 -7.07 1.89
C VAL A 80 -8.42 -8.21 2.74
N ASN A 81 -8.24 -9.37 2.11
CA ASN A 81 -7.60 -10.52 2.75
C ASN A 81 -6.19 -10.70 2.19
N LEU A 82 -5.26 -11.14 3.04
CA LEU A 82 -3.95 -11.55 2.54
C LEU A 82 -4.06 -12.78 1.66
N ILE A 83 -3.37 -12.72 0.52
CA ILE A 83 -3.27 -13.82 -0.44
C ILE A 83 -1.89 -14.46 -0.27
N ASN A 84 -1.86 -15.79 -0.27
CA ASN A 84 -0.61 -16.53 -0.16
C ASN A 84 0.33 -16.15 -1.32
N LEU A 85 1.57 -15.79 -0.99
CA LEU A 85 2.55 -15.33 -1.99
C LEU A 85 2.83 -16.39 -3.07
N ARG A 86 2.77 -17.69 -2.75
CA ARG A 86 2.95 -18.75 -3.77
C ARG A 86 1.79 -18.81 -4.76
N LEU A 87 0.57 -18.58 -4.29
CA LEU A 87 -0.60 -18.47 -5.17
C LEU A 87 -0.49 -17.22 -6.04
N CYS A 88 -0.19 -16.07 -5.42
CA CYS A 88 -0.06 -14.81 -6.11
C CYS A 88 1.03 -14.85 -7.19
N ASN A 89 2.19 -15.41 -6.87
CA ASN A 89 3.31 -15.51 -7.79
C ASN A 89 3.27 -16.73 -8.71
N SER A 90 2.14 -17.46 -8.75
CA SER A 90 1.97 -18.62 -9.61
C SER A 90 1.95 -18.24 -11.10
N SER A 91 2.15 -19.24 -11.97
CA SER A 91 2.12 -19.06 -13.43
C SER A 91 0.77 -18.59 -13.98
N GLY A 92 -0.33 -18.84 -13.26
CA GLY A 92 -1.66 -18.38 -13.65
C GLY A 92 -1.92 -16.91 -13.34
N TRP A 93 -1.12 -16.29 -12.47
CA TRP A 93 -1.29 -14.94 -11.97
C TRP A 93 -0.08 -14.09 -12.37
N TYR A 94 0.78 -13.71 -11.42
CA TYR A 94 1.90 -12.80 -11.67
C TYR A 94 3.16 -13.45 -12.27
N ARG A 95 3.17 -14.77 -12.51
CA ARG A 95 4.23 -15.48 -13.27
C ARG A 95 5.67 -15.20 -12.78
N GLY A 96 5.88 -15.16 -11.48
CA GLY A 96 7.21 -14.91 -10.90
C GLY A 96 7.58 -13.43 -10.74
N ALA A 97 6.72 -12.49 -11.15
CA ALA A 97 7.02 -11.05 -11.08
C ALA A 97 6.95 -10.46 -9.65
N VAL A 98 6.33 -11.15 -8.70
CA VAL A 98 6.21 -10.68 -7.32
C VAL A 98 7.46 -11.04 -6.53
N HIS A 99 8.10 -10.05 -5.90
CA HIS A 99 9.31 -10.26 -5.10
C HIS A 99 8.98 -10.80 -3.70
N THR A 100 9.98 -11.37 -3.02
CA THR A 100 9.83 -11.92 -1.66
C THR A 100 9.52 -10.88 -0.59
N HIS A 101 9.84 -9.61 -0.84
CA HIS A 101 9.50 -8.47 0.02
C HIS A 101 8.17 -7.81 -0.35
N ASN A 102 7.37 -8.39 -1.25
CA ASN A 102 6.01 -7.94 -1.54
C ASN A 102 4.97 -8.81 -0.82
N LEU A 103 3.76 -8.26 -0.70
CA LEU A 103 2.58 -8.94 -0.21
C LEU A 103 1.47 -8.80 -1.26
N CYS A 104 0.58 -9.78 -1.31
CA CYS A 104 -0.62 -9.70 -2.12
C CYS A 104 -1.84 -9.69 -1.22
N ALA A 105 -2.81 -8.83 -1.53
CA ALA A 105 -4.06 -8.72 -0.79
C ALA A 105 -5.22 -8.48 -1.74
N GLY A 106 -6.40 -9.00 -1.40
CA GLY A 106 -7.60 -8.87 -2.21
C GLY A 106 -8.46 -10.14 -2.15
N TYR A 107 -9.14 -10.43 -3.25
CA TYR A 107 -10.02 -11.58 -3.40
C TYR A 107 -9.67 -12.34 -4.68
N PRO A 108 -9.45 -13.67 -4.65
CA PRO A 108 -9.12 -14.45 -5.85
C PRO A 108 -10.16 -14.34 -6.99
N GLN A 109 -11.42 -14.11 -6.64
CA GLN A 109 -12.51 -13.87 -7.59
C GLN A 109 -12.58 -12.41 -8.11
N GLY A 110 -11.70 -11.52 -7.66
CA GLY A 110 -11.73 -10.09 -7.99
C GLY A 110 -12.80 -9.30 -7.24
N GLY A 111 -13.13 -8.11 -7.75
CA GLY A 111 -14.20 -7.23 -7.26
C GLY A 111 -13.70 -6.08 -6.39
N ILE A 112 -13.03 -6.37 -5.27
CA ILE A 112 -12.49 -5.34 -4.36
C ILE A 112 -10.96 -5.30 -4.51
N ASP A 113 -10.44 -4.18 -5.00
CA ASP A 113 -9.02 -3.93 -5.21
C ASP A 113 -8.70 -2.41 -5.19
N THR A 114 -7.42 -2.06 -5.22
CA THR A 114 -6.94 -0.69 -5.48
C THR A 114 -7.04 -0.32 -6.96
N CYS A 115 -7.23 0.96 -7.26
CA CYS A 115 -7.24 1.49 -8.63
C CYS A 115 -6.50 2.83 -8.68
N GLN A 116 -6.04 3.21 -9.88
CA GLN A 116 -5.42 4.51 -10.16
C GLN A 116 -6.46 5.50 -10.65
#